data_AF-A0AAX6ETR1-F1
#
_entry.id   AF-A0AAX6ETR1-F1
#
_cell.length_a   1.000
_cell.length_b   1.000
_cell.length_c   1.000
_cell.angle_alpha   90.00
_cell.angle_beta   90.00
_cell.angle_gamma   90.00
#
_symmetry.space_group_name_H-M   'P 1'
#
loop_
_entity.id
_entity.type
_entity.pdbx_description
1 polymer ?
#
loop_
_entity_poly.entity_id
_entity_poly.type
_entity_poly.pdbx_seq_one_letter_code
_entity_poly.pdbx_strand_id
1 'polypeptide(L)'
;MLTGGISSDLLSPPTLFYVDLSYNLLQGTIPANISSGLYNLRLSENSLVGPIPVTICSLRTNSLELDNNKLDSQIPPQMGSCKNLELLNLAANRLHGGLPKELENLTICWNLYLQDNSLTGAIPSEFFSSQGLTIMNLENNKLNGSIPDTIGTLRNLIELRLGNNKLNGKVPVMPKSLSTSLNLSSNLLTGPIPPYLGGLQQLQILDLSNNEFTGEVPSSLTRMRSLTLLELSNNLLSGIPPHFPPSILVTLTGNKDILLDENKDAVDVNQDTVARPLAISVMVTSFVGGFLVSIALAGIYVRCFGNGKYESSAASRTRAPLQSEPLVELQNLRRIRRQLDAAVAKYG
;
A
#
# COMPACT_ATOMS: atom_id res chain seq x y z
N MET A 1 16.23 21.14 -11.04
CA MET A 1 16.50 19.84 -10.39
C MET A 1 17.97 19.75 -10.07
N LEU A 2 18.30 19.35 -8.84
CA LEU A 2 19.67 19.09 -8.40
C LEU A 2 20.19 17.80 -9.06
N THR A 3 21.49 17.75 -9.31
CA THR A 3 22.20 16.61 -9.91
C THR A 3 23.47 16.29 -9.11
N GLY A 4 24.07 15.13 -9.35
CA GLY A 4 25.30 14.71 -8.69
C GLY A 4 25.06 13.97 -7.37
N GLY A 5 26.12 13.69 -6.63
CA GLY A 5 26.07 12.96 -5.37
C GLY A 5 25.60 13.81 -4.20
N ILE A 6 25.00 13.16 -3.19
CA ILE A 6 24.76 13.79 -1.88
C ILE A 6 26.10 13.78 -1.12
N SER A 7 26.64 14.96 -0.80
CA SER A 7 27.86 15.05 0.01
C SER A 7 27.59 14.62 1.46
N SER A 8 28.51 13.88 2.07
CA SER A 8 28.46 13.60 3.52
C SER A 8 28.46 14.87 4.36
N ASP A 9 29.09 15.93 3.88
CA ASP A 9 29.17 17.21 4.59
C ASP A 9 27.83 17.95 4.63
N LEU A 10 26.90 17.60 3.73
CA LEU A 10 25.55 18.13 3.75
C LEU A 10 24.73 17.54 4.90
N LEU A 11 24.91 16.25 5.19
CA LEU A 11 24.11 15.51 6.17
C LEU A 11 24.73 15.43 7.56
N SER A 12 26.01 15.76 7.71
CA SER A 12 26.77 15.70 8.97
C SER A 12 26.53 16.83 9.99
N PRO A 13 26.04 18.05 9.65
CA PRO A 13 25.94 19.11 10.64
C PRO A 13 24.98 18.79 11.80
N PRO A 14 25.37 19.01 13.07
CA PRO A 14 24.55 18.64 14.23
C PRO A 14 23.29 19.49 14.39
N THR A 15 23.26 20.68 13.78
CA THR A 15 22.10 21.59 13.78
C THR A 15 21.07 21.26 12.69
N LEU A 16 21.40 20.33 11.80
CA LEU A 16 20.53 19.96 10.70
C LEU A 16 19.31 19.20 11.24
N PHE A 17 18.13 19.75 11.01
CA PHE A 17 16.88 19.22 11.54
C PHE A 17 15.98 18.59 10.47
N TYR A 18 15.95 19.18 9.28
CA TYR A 18 15.10 18.73 8.18
C TYR A 18 15.83 18.88 6.85
N VAL A 19 15.82 17.83 6.03
CA VAL A 19 16.36 17.84 4.67
C VAL A 19 15.35 17.18 3.75
N ASP A 20 14.94 17.91 2.71
CA ASP A 20 14.13 17.37 1.63
C ASP A 20 14.87 17.56 0.31
N LEU A 21 15.29 16.44 -0.26
CA LEU A 21 15.95 16.38 -1.56
C LEU A 21 15.10 15.61 -2.56
N SER A 22 13.82 15.39 -2.27
CA SER A 22 12.92 14.61 -3.11
C SER A 22 12.70 15.28 -4.47
N TYR A 23 12.31 14.49 -5.48
CA TYR A 23 12.02 14.99 -6.83
C TYR A 23 13.20 15.72 -7.49
N ASN A 24 14.38 15.10 -7.44
CA ASN A 24 15.59 15.61 -8.08
C ASN A 24 16.23 14.53 -8.97
N LEU A 25 17.41 14.83 -9.53
CA LEU A 25 18.19 13.92 -10.37
C LEU A 25 19.49 13.53 -9.65
N LEU A 26 19.46 13.45 -8.31
CA LEU A 26 20.62 13.08 -7.51
C LEU A 26 21.02 11.63 -7.80
N GLN A 27 22.33 11.37 -7.79
CA GLN A 27 22.93 10.08 -8.09
C GLN A 27 23.87 9.66 -6.95
N GLY A 28 24.55 8.52 -7.10
CA GLY A 28 25.46 8.02 -6.08
C GLY A 28 24.71 7.45 -4.88
N THR A 29 25.43 7.25 -3.78
CA THR A 29 24.91 6.56 -2.59
C THR A 29 24.31 7.52 -1.58
N ILE A 30 23.40 7.03 -0.74
CA ILE A 30 22.99 7.72 0.49
C ILE A 30 24.21 7.75 1.45
N PRO A 31 24.70 8.93 1.88
CA PRO A 31 25.83 9.01 2.79
C PRO A 31 25.51 8.36 4.13
N ALA A 32 26.45 7.57 4.66
CA ALA A 32 26.28 6.93 5.96
C ALA A 32 26.44 7.91 7.14
N ASN A 33 27.14 9.02 6.96
CA ASN A 33 27.34 10.03 8.00
C ASN A 33 26.13 10.97 8.06
N ILE A 34 25.08 10.53 8.76
CA ILE A 34 23.83 11.27 8.95
C ILE A 34 23.83 11.85 10.36
N SER A 35 23.58 13.15 10.48
CA SER A 35 23.50 13.85 11.75
C SER A 35 22.47 13.23 12.69
N SER A 36 22.85 13.02 13.94
CA SER A 36 21.93 12.55 15.00
C SER A 36 20.84 13.57 15.37
N GLY A 37 21.01 14.84 14.96
CA GLY A 37 20.02 15.90 15.11
C GLY A 37 18.95 15.90 14.01
N LEU A 38 19.19 15.16 12.92
CA LEU A 38 18.29 15.14 11.77
C LEU A 38 16.99 14.42 12.12
N TYR A 39 15.90 15.19 12.11
CA TYR A 39 14.58 14.69 12.39
C TYR A 39 13.99 13.99 11.17
N ASN A 40 14.15 14.56 9.97
CA ASN A 40 13.58 14.00 8.74
C ASN A 40 14.53 14.19 7.55
N LEU A 41 14.63 13.15 6.72
CA LEU A 41 15.42 13.09 5.50
C LEU A 41 14.55 12.47 4.41
N ARG A 42 14.11 13.28 3.44
CA ARG A 42 13.29 12.82 2.31
C ARG A 42 14.14 12.74 1.05
N LEU A 43 14.19 11.55 0.46
CA LEU A 43 15.06 11.21 -0.67
C LEU A 43 14.31 10.58 -1.85
N SER A 44 12.98 10.52 -1.80
CA SER A 44 12.15 9.91 -2.84
C SER A 44 12.38 10.55 -4.21
N GLU A 45 12.11 9.81 -5.28
CA GLU A 45 12.10 10.35 -6.65
C GLU A 45 13.46 10.95 -7.04
N ASN A 46 14.50 10.11 -7.03
CA ASN A 46 15.88 10.42 -7.40
C ASN A 46 16.51 9.26 -8.20
N SER A 47 17.83 9.27 -8.40
CA SER A 47 18.60 8.20 -9.03
C SER A 47 19.67 7.63 -8.08
N LEU A 48 19.39 7.59 -6.77
CA LEU A 48 20.31 7.07 -5.75
C LEU A 48 20.50 5.56 -5.91
N VAL A 49 21.73 5.08 -5.70
CA VAL A 49 22.15 3.68 -5.86
C VAL A 49 22.81 3.16 -4.58
N GLY A 50 23.15 1.88 -4.54
CA GLY A 50 23.86 1.27 -3.43
C GLY A 50 22.95 0.97 -2.24
N PRO A 51 23.56 0.68 -1.08
CA PRO A 51 22.83 0.21 0.08
C PRO A 51 22.13 1.32 0.86
N ILE A 52 21.04 0.94 1.55
CA ILE A 52 20.45 1.77 2.60
C ILE A 52 21.41 1.75 3.80
N PRO A 53 21.99 2.89 4.21
CA PRO A 53 22.92 2.91 5.32
C PRO A 53 22.18 2.65 6.63
N VAL A 54 22.72 1.76 7.47
CA VAL A 54 22.09 1.38 8.75
C VAL A 54 21.93 2.58 9.71
N THR A 55 22.74 3.63 9.52
CA THR A 55 22.66 4.88 10.27
C THR A 55 21.38 5.64 10.01
N ILE A 56 20.60 5.31 8.97
CA ILE A 56 19.29 5.92 8.74
C ILE A 56 18.32 5.66 9.89
N CYS A 57 18.51 4.58 10.67
CA CYS A 57 17.73 4.33 11.87
C CYS A 57 18.11 5.20 13.08
N SER A 58 19.15 6.03 13.00
CA SER A 58 19.41 7.05 14.03
C SER A 58 18.54 8.30 13.86
N LEU A 59 17.84 8.42 12.72
CA LEU A 59 16.89 9.50 12.48
C LEU A 59 15.73 9.41 13.47
N ARG A 60 15.25 10.58 13.90
CA ARG A 60 14.09 10.68 14.80
C ARG A 60 12.75 10.70 14.06
N THR A 61 12.76 10.33 12.77
CA THR A 61 11.59 10.36 11.91
C THR A 61 10.60 9.24 12.25
N ASN A 62 9.32 9.50 11.99
CA ASN A 62 8.27 8.48 11.93
C ASN A 62 8.00 8.02 10.48
N SER A 63 8.53 8.70 9.48
CA SER A 63 8.36 8.38 8.06
C SER A 63 9.73 8.26 7.39
N LEU A 64 10.02 7.09 6.82
CA LEU A 64 11.19 6.87 5.98
C LEU A 64 10.75 6.57 4.54
N GLU A 65 10.99 7.53 3.66
CA GLU A 65 10.59 7.49 2.25
C GLU A 65 11.83 7.55 1.36
N LEU A 66 12.16 6.41 0.75
CA LEU A 66 13.29 6.21 -0.17
C LEU A 66 12.84 5.66 -1.53
N ASP A 67 11.54 5.76 -1.83
CA ASP A 67 10.93 5.21 -3.02
C ASP A 67 11.39 5.90 -4.31
N ASN A 68 11.16 5.25 -5.46
CA ASN A 68 11.51 5.78 -6.78
C ASN A 68 12.99 6.18 -6.88
N ASN A 69 13.85 5.21 -6.57
CA ASN A 69 15.31 5.32 -6.67
C ASN A 69 15.88 4.08 -7.37
N LYS A 70 17.20 3.87 -7.32
CA LYS A 70 17.91 2.73 -7.91
C LYS A 70 18.69 1.96 -6.84
N LEU A 71 18.25 1.98 -5.58
CA LEU A 71 18.89 1.27 -4.47
C LEU A 71 18.89 -0.23 -4.76
N ASP A 72 20.07 -0.85 -4.76
CA ASP A 72 20.31 -2.16 -5.39
C ASP A 72 21.01 -3.13 -4.43
N SER A 73 20.61 -3.09 -3.16
CA SER A 73 21.12 -3.98 -2.11
C SER A 73 20.00 -4.74 -1.41
N GLN A 74 20.36 -5.55 -0.41
CA GLN A 74 19.38 -6.15 0.49
C GLN A 74 18.83 -5.13 1.48
N ILE A 75 17.59 -5.33 1.91
CA ILE A 75 17.03 -4.62 3.05
C ILE A 75 17.86 -5.02 4.30
N PRO A 76 18.51 -4.07 5.01
CA PRO A 76 19.36 -4.41 6.14
C PRO A 76 18.50 -4.90 7.32
N PRO A 77 18.82 -6.04 7.96
CA PRO A 77 18.15 -6.50 9.17
C PRO A 77 18.09 -5.45 10.30
N GLN A 78 19.12 -4.60 10.38
CA GLN A 78 19.23 -3.49 11.33
C GLN A 78 18.09 -2.48 11.20
N MET A 79 17.36 -2.48 10.08
CA MET A 79 16.19 -1.64 9.91
C MET A 79 15.10 -1.92 10.96
N GLY A 80 15.06 -3.12 11.56
CA GLY A 80 14.24 -3.39 12.74
C GLY A 80 14.55 -2.52 13.97
N SER A 81 15.67 -1.79 13.97
CA SER A 81 16.04 -0.83 15.02
C SER A 81 15.36 0.54 14.87
N CYS A 82 14.74 0.81 13.72
CA CYS A 82 13.99 2.03 13.43
C CYS A 82 12.63 2.07 14.16
N LYS A 83 12.62 1.92 15.49
CA LYS A 83 11.40 1.66 16.30
C LYS A 83 10.35 2.78 16.30
N ASN A 84 10.69 3.97 15.82
CA ASN A 84 9.77 5.11 15.74
C ASN A 84 9.01 5.17 14.41
N LEU A 85 9.29 4.28 13.45
CA LEU A 85 8.67 4.34 12.12
C LEU A 85 7.20 3.92 12.16
N GLU A 86 6.36 4.83 11.69
CA GLU A 86 4.95 4.65 11.37
C GLU A 86 4.78 4.33 9.86
N LEU A 87 5.68 4.85 9.02
CA LEU A 87 5.68 4.63 7.57
C LEU A 87 7.09 4.26 7.09
N LEU A 88 7.17 3.14 6.36
CA LEU A 88 8.35 2.72 5.63
C LEU A 88 8.00 2.54 4.14
N ASN A 89 8.56 3.38 3.29
CA ASN A 89 8.37 3.32 1.84
C ASN A 89 9.70 3.13 1.12
N LEU A 90 9.92 1.93 0.61
CA LEU A 90 11.07 1.53 -0.20
C LEU A 90 10.66 1.07 -1.60
N ALA A 91 9.45 1.44 -2.04
CA ALA A 91 8.89 1.00 -3.32
C ALA A 91 9.71 1.48 -4.52
N ALA A 92 9.56 0.83 -5.67
CA ALA A 92 10.18 1.25 -6.93
C ALA A 92 11.70 1.47 -6.81
N ASN A 93 12.40 0.41 -6.39
CA ASN A 93 13.85 0.35 -6.28
C ASN A 93 14.36 -0.95 -6.95
N ARG A 94 15.63 -1.31 -6.72
CA ARG A 94 16.25 -2.57 -7.17
C ARG A 94 16.60 -3.47 -5.99
N LEU A 95 15.92 -3.32 -4.86
CA LEU A 95 16.22 -4.08 -3.65
C LEU A 95 16.00 -5.57 -3.91
N HIS A 96 16.87 -6.41 -3.36
CA HIS A 96 16.85 -7.85 -3.59
C HIS A 96 17.13 -8.63 -2.31
N GLY A 97 17.17 -9.97 -2.41
CA GLY A 97 17.29 -10.83 -1.22
C GLY A 97 15.95 -11.01 -0.48
N GLY A 98 16.00 -11.59 0.72
CA GLY A 98 14.83 -11.89 1.54
C GLY A 98 14.28 -10.69 2.29
N LEU A 99 13.01 -10.76 2.68
CA LEU A 99 12.47 -9.88 3.72
C LEU A 99 13.15 -10.24 5.07
N PRO A 100 13.85 -9.30 5.74
CA PRO A 100 14.43 -9.57 7.04
C PRO A 100 13.34 -9.74 8.09
N LYS A 101 13.42 -10.83 8.88
CA LYS A 101 12.47 -11.10 9.95
C LYS A 101 12.45 -10.01 11.02
N GLU A 102 13.58 -9.31 11.18
CA GLU A 102 13.79 -8.23 12.15
C GLU A 102 12.83 -7.05 11.95
N LEU A 103 12.19 -6.93 10.77
CA LEU A 103 11.12 -5.96 10.53
C LEU A 103 9.90 -6.17 11.43
N GLU A 104 9.75 -7.34 12.06
CA GLU A 104 8.77 -7.57 13.13
C GLU A 104 8.91 -6.54 14.28
N ASN A 105 10.11 -6.00 14.48
CA ASN A 105 10.40 -5.04 15.55
C ASN A 105 9.87 -3.62 15.27
N LEU A 106 9.36 -3.37 14.06
CA LEU A 106 8.70 -2.12 13.70
C LEU A 106 7.25 -2.11 14.21
N THR A 107 7.08 -2.19 15.52
CA THR A 107 5.79 -2.48 16.17
C THR A 107 4.72 -1.42 15.98
N ILE A 108 5.12 -0.18 15.64
CA ILE A 108 4.22 0.95 15.36
C ILE A 108 4.18 1.32 13.88
N CYS A 109 4.76 0.51 12.99
CA CYS A 109 4.65 0.73 11.55
C CYS A 109 3.23 0.40 11.08
N TRP A 110 2.54 1.39 10.54
CA TRP A 110 1.20 1.26 10.00
C TRP A 110 1.23 0.99 8.50
N ASN A 111 2.16 1.64 7.79
CA ASN A 111 2.22 1.61 6.34
C ASN A 111 3.57 1.09 5.86
N LEU A 112 3.54 -0.06 5.19
CA LEU A 112 4.70 -0.68 4.62
C LEU A 112 4.54 -0.83 3.09
N TYR A 113 5.43 -0.15 2.35
CA TYR A 113 5.46 -0.19 0.89
C TYR A 113 6.81 -0.70 0.41
N LEU A 114 6.82 -1.91 -0.16
CA LEU A 114 8.01 -2.56 -0.72
C LEU A 114 7.79 -3.03 -2.17
N GLN A 115 6.68 -2.60 -2.80
CA GLN A 115 6.34 -3.01 -4.16
C GLN A 115 7.37 -2.54 -5.20
N ASP A 116 7.37 -3.17 -6.37
CA ASP A 116 8.24 -2.82 -7.50
C ASP A 116 9.74 -2.91 -7.13
N ASN A 117 10.14 -4.07 -6.63
CA ASN A 117 11.53 -4.40 -6.30
C ASN A 117 11.90 -5.78 -6.89
N SER A 118 13.02 -6.35 -6.48
CA SER A 118 13.46 -7.71 -6.80
C SER A 118 13.60 -8.59 -5.56
N LEU A 119 12.76 -8.38 -4.54
CA LEU A 119 12.76 -9.16 -3.31
C LEU A 119 12.38 -10.62 -3.61
N THR A 120 13.00 -11.55 -2.90
CA THR A 120 12.94 -13.00 -3.12
C THR A 120 12.73 -13.74 -1.80
N GLY A 121 12.56 -15.07 -1.86
CA GLY A 121 12.39 -15.88 -0.65
C GLY A 121 10.99 -15.79 -0.06
N ALA A 122 10.80 -16.50 1.05
CA ALA A 122 9.51 -16.57 1.73
C ALA A 122 9.23 -15.30 2.56
N ILE A 123 7.95 -15.01 2.73
CA ILE A 123 7.51 -14.02 3.72
C ILE A 123 7.72 -14.64 5.11
N PRO A 124 8.54 -14.04 6.01
CA PRO A 124 8.76 -14.59 7.35
C PRO A 124 7.47 -14.61 8.16
N SER A 125 7.21 -15.68 8.90
CA SER A 125 6.00 -15.78 9.74
C SER A 125 5.94 -14.74 10.85
N GLU A 126 7.11 -14.36 11.35
CA GLU A 126 7.40 -13.37 12.38
C GLU A 126 6.99 -11.97 11.96
N PHE A 127 7.00 -11.71 10.65
CA PHE A 127 6.67 -10.42 10.04
C PHE A 127 5.28 -9.91 10.42
N PHE A 128 4.35 -10.84 10.67
CA PHE A 128 2.97 -10.54 11.01
C PHE A 128 2.71 -10.38 12.52
N SER A 129 3.75 -10.42 13.36
CA SER A 129 3.64 -10.20 14.80
C SER A 129 3.45 -8.73 15.19
N SER A 130 3.69 -7.78 14.27
CA SER A 130 3.58 -6.34 14.54
C SER A 130 2.11 -5.88 14.58
N GLN A 131 1.64 -5.42 15.74
CA GLN A 131 0.23 -5.08 15.96
C GLN A 131 -0.24 -3.75 15.32
N GLY A 132 0.63 -3.04 14.59
CA GLY A 132 0.32 -1.73 13.98
C GLY A 132 -0.09 -1.75 12.49
N LEU A 133 0.27 -2.80 11.74
CA LEU A 133 0.15 -2.75 10.28
C LEU A 133 -1.30 -2.57 9.82
N THR A 134 -1.49 -1.56 8.97
CA THR A 134 -2.74 -1.13 8.38
C THR A 134 -2.71 -1.37 6.87
N ILE A 135 -1.61 -0.99 6.21
CA ILE A 135 -1.40 -1.23 4.77
C ILE A 135 -0.08 -1.97 4.58
N MET A 136 -0.15 -3.07 3.83
CA MET A 136 1.03 -3.80 3.38
C MET A 136 0.98 -3.99 1.86
N ASN A 137 1.95 -3.44 1.16
CA ASN A 137 2.13 -3.65 -0.27
C ASN A 137 3.50 -4.27 -0.60
N LEU A 138 3.46 -5.50 -1.12
CA LEU A 138 4.62 -6.28 -1.57
C LEU A 138 4.48 -6.65 -3.06
N GLU A 139 3.62 -5.97 -3.82
CA GLU A 139 3.36 -6.26 -5.24
C GLU A 139 4.64 -6.20 -6.10
N ASN A 140 4.62 -6.89 -7.24
CA ASN A 140 5.66 -6.81 -8.26
C ASN A 140 7.07 -7.10 -7.69
N ASN A 141 7.19 -8.27 -7.07
CA ASN A 141 8.45 -8.80 -6.54
C ASN A 141 8.64 -10.25 -7.02
N LYS A 142 9.57 -10.99 -6.42
CA LYS A 142 9.86 -12.40 -6.71
C LYS A 142 9.72 -13.26 -5.43
N LEU A 143 8.88 -12.84 -4.49
CA LEU A 143 8.61 -13.56 -3.24
C LEU A 143 8.02 -14.93 -3.55
N ASN A 144 8.38 -15.95 -2.79
CA ASN A 144 7.98 -17.33 -3.03
C ASN A 144 7.54 -18.04 -1.74
N GLY A 145 7.20 -19.33 -1.85
CA GLY A 145 6.66 -20.09 -0.71
C GLY A 145 5.21 -19.71 -0.39
N SER A 146 4.69 -20.28 0.69
CA SER A 146 3.31 -20.06 1.12
C SER A 146 3.14 -18.74 1.85
N ILE A 147 1.94 -18.16 1.74
CA ILE A 147 1.51 -17.06 2.62
C ILE A 147 1.38 -17.63 4.05
N PRO A 148 2.12 -17.12 5.05
CA PRO A 148 2.08 -17.64 6.42
C PRO A 148 0.69 -17.50 7.08
N ASP A 149 0.26 -18.53 7.81
CA ASP A 149 -1.01 -18.51 8.56
C ASP A 149 -1.07 -17.38 9.61
N THR A 150 0.08 -16.94 10.11
CA THR A 150 0.18 -15.83 11.07
C THR A 150 -0.34 -14.51 10.52
N ILE A 151 -0.51 -14.37 9.19
CA ILE A 151 -1.13 -13.18 8.59
C ILE A 151 -2.53 -12.92 9.14
N GLY A 152 -3.29 -13.97 9.46
CA GLY A 152 -4.64 -13.88 10.01
C GLY A 152 -4.71 -13.22 11.40
N THR A 153 -3.56 -13.03 12.06
CA THR A 153 -3.48 -12.40 13.38
C THR A 153 -3.45 -10.87 13.35
N LEU A 154 -3.21 -10.25 12.19
CA LEU A 154 -3.13 -8.80 12.03
C LEU A 154 -4.50 -8.14 12.16
N ARG A 155 -4.79 -7.53 13.31
CA ARG A 155 -6.14 -7.01 13.63
C ARG A 155 -6.47 -5.65 13.00
N ASN A 156 -5.46 -4.94 12.50
CA ASN A 156 -5.59 -3.58 11.99
C ASN A 156 -5.38 -3.51 10.47
N LEU A 157 -5.06 -4.63 9.81
CA LEU A 157 -4.75 -4.65 8.40
C LEU A 157 -6.02 -4.42 7.58
N ILE A 158 -6.08 -3.29 6.89
CA ILE A 158 -7.22 -2.91 6.03
C ILE A 158 -6.95 -3.23 4.56
N GLU A 159 -5.69 -3.29 4.17
CA GLU A 159 -5.26 -3.50 2.79
C GLU A 159 -4.02 -4.39 2.72
N LEU A 160 -4.13 -5.44 1.90
CA LEU A 160 -3.06 -6.39 1.65
C LEU A 160 -2.90 -6.58 0.14
N ARG A 161 -1.70 -6.27 -0.35
CA ARG A 161 -1.35 -6.41 -1.76
C ARG A 161 -0.10 -7.25 -1.92
N LEU A 162 -0.27 -8.44 -2.50
CA LEU A 162 0.77 -9.44 -2.74
C LEU A 162 0.84 -9.85 -4.23
N GLY A 163 0.15 -9.13 -5.11
CA GLY A 163 0.04 -9.49 -6.52
C GLY A 163 1.37 -9.48 -7.26
N ASN A 164 1.46 -10.20 -8.38
CA ASN A 164 2.67 -10.33 -9.21
C ASN A 164 3.91 -10.77 -8.41
N ASN A 165 3.81 -11.96 -7.81
CA ASN A 165 4.89 -12.64 -7.10
C ASN A 165 4.95 -14.12 -7.54
N LYS A 166 5.67 -14.96 -6.79
CA LYS A 166 5.75 -16.42 -6.99
C LYS A 166 5.23 -17.18 -5.76
N LEU A 167 4.29 -16.57 -5.02
CA LEU A 167 3.70 -17.18 -3.83
C LEU A 167 2.89 -18.41 -4.24
N ASN A 168 2.94 -19.47 -3.45
CA ASN A 168 2.33 -20.75 -3.77
C ASN A 168 1.56 -21.36 -2.59
N GLY A 169 1.05 -22.57 -2.78
CA GLY A 169 0.23 -23.24 -1.77
C GLY A 169 -1.17 -22.63 -1.66
N LYS A 170 -1.85 -22.87 -0.54
CA LYS A 170 -3.22 -22.43 -0.31
C LYS A 170 -3.25 -21.04 0.32
N VAL A 171 -4.33 -20.31 0.08
CA VAL A 171 -4.64 -19.06 0.80
C VAL A 171 -4.92 -19.42 2.27
N PRO A 172 -4.28 -18.79 3.26
CA PRO A 172 -4.55 -19.00 4.69
C PRO A 172 -5.77 -18.20 5.16
N VAL A 173 -6.12 -18.29 6.45
CA VAL A 173 -7.17 -17.45 7.04
C VAL A 173 -6.71 -15.98 7.03
N MET A 174 -7.51 -15.12 6.40
CA MET A 174 -7.20 -13.69 6.26
C MET A 174 -7.76 -12.87 7.43
N PRO A 175 -7.14 -11.72 7.76
CA PRO A 175 -7.66 -10.79 8.74
C PRO A 175 -9.07 -10.31 8.43
N LYS A 176 -9.95 -10.35 9.42
CA LYS A 176 -11.32 -9.81 9.30
C LYS A 176 -11.36 -8.28 9.17
N SER A 177 -10.26 -7.59 9.49
CA SER A 177 -10.13 -6.14 9.38
C SER A 177 -9.96 -5.65 7.95
N LEU A 178 -9.67 -6.55 7.00
CA LEU A 178 -9.54 -6.20 5.59
C LEU A 178 -10.84 -5.58 5.09
N SER A 179 -10.73 -4.35 4.60
CA SER A 179 -11.86 -3.52 4.20
C SER A 179 -11.65 -2.87 2.84
N THR A 180 -10.42 -2.60 2.44
CA THR A 180 -10.12 -1.96 1.16
C THR A 180 -9.90 -3.01 0.07
N SER A 181 -8.75 -3.68 0.11
CA SER A 181 -8.31 -4.56 -0.97
C SER A 181 -7.54 -5.75 -0.45
N LEU A 182 -7.83 -6.92 -1.01
CA LEU A 182 -7.04 -8.14 -0.93
C LEU A 182 -6.64 -8.49 -2.36
N ASN A 183 -5.42 -8.15 -2.74
CA ASN A 183 -4.86 -8.49 -4.04
C ASN A 183 -3.85 -9.62 -3.92
N LEU A 184 -4.20 -10.79 -4.46
CA LEU A 184 -3.35 -11.98 -4.55
C LEU A 184 -3.07 -12.39 -6.01
N SER A 185 -3.39 -11.54 -6.98
CA SER A 185 -3.33 -11.90 -8.39
C SER A 185 -1.92 -12.19 -8.90
N SER A 186 -1.81 -12.91 -10.02
CA SER A 186 -0.53 -13.19 -10.68
C SER A 186 0.46 -13.84 -9.71
N ASN A 187 0.05 -14.97 -9.13
CA ASN A 187 0.87 -15.81 -8.26
C ASN A 187 0.73 -17.29 -8.70
N LEU A 188 1.23 -18.21 -7.89
CA LEU A 188 1.15 -19.67 -8.10
C LEU A 188 0.27 -20.31 -7.01
N LEU A 189 -0.75 -19.60 -6.54
CA LEU A 189 -1.64 -20.09 -5.48
C LEU A 189 -2.55 -21.19 -6.01
N THR A 190 -2.73 -22.24 -5.22
CA THR A 190 -3.40 -23.50 -5.62
C THR A 190 -4.51 -23.88 -4.66
N GLY A 191 -5.30 -24.88 -5.06
CA GLY A 191 -6.40 -25.42 -4.26
C GLY A 191 -7.69 -24.61 -4.42
N PRO A 192 -8.73 -24.93 -3.63
CA PRO A 192 -10.01 -24.22 -3.72
C PRO A 192 -9.94 -22.81 -3.13
N ILE A 193 -10.74 -21.90 -3.69
CA ILE A 193 -10.99 -20.60 -3.06
C ILE A 193 -11.63 -20.87 -1.68
N PRO A 194 -11.01 -20.41 -0.57
CA PRO A 194 -11.52 -20.78 0.73
C PRO A 194 -12.87 -20.09 1.07
N PRO A 195 -13.89 -20.84 1.54
CA PRO A 195 -15.19 -20.27 1.85
C PRO A 195 -15.19 -19.18 2.93
N TYR A 196 -14.19 -19.16 3.82
CA TYR A 196 -14.08 -18.14 4.86
C TYR A 196 -13.77 -16.73 4.32
N LEU A 197 -13.31 -16.60 3.06
CA LEU A 197 -13.17 -15.28 2.41
C LEU A 197 -14.52 -14.55 2.34
N GLY A 198 -15.63 -15.31 2.23
CA GLY A 198 -16.99 -14.75 2.34
C GLY A 198 -17.32 -14.12 3.70
N GLY A 199 -16.47 -14.34 4.72
CA GLY A 199 -16.56 -13.70 6.04
C GLY A 199 -15.92 -12.30 6.11
N LEU A 200 -15.22 -11.85 5.06
CA LEU A 200 -14.60 -10.52 4.99
C LEU A 200 -15.65 -9.47 4.60
N GLN A 201 -16.56 -9.19 5.53
CA GLN A 201 -17.79 -8.43 5.27
C GLN A 201 -17.56 -6.97 4.86
N GLN A 202 -16.39 -6.41 5.19
CA GLN A 202 -16.02 -5.04 4.87
C GLN A 202 -15.20 -4.89 3.59
N LEU A 203 -14.68 -5.99 3.03
CA LEU A 203 -13.76 -5.95 1.90
C LEU A 203 -14.45 -5.45 0.63
N GLN A 204 -13.84 -4.48 -0.04
CA GLN A 204 -14.38 -3.90 -1.29
C GLN A 204 -13.82 -4.56 -2.55
N ILE A 205 -12.52 -4.88 -2.56
CA ILE A 205 -11.84 -5.45 -3.72
C ILE A 205 -11.21 -6.80 -3.35
N LEU A 206 -11.57 -7.83 -4.10
CA LEU A 206 -10.93 -9.15 -4.03
C LEU A 206 -10.42 -9.54 -5.42
N ASP A 207 -9.10 -9.60 -5.56
CA ASP A 207 -8.45 -10.04 -6.79
C ASP A 207 -7.64 -11.31 -6.55
N LEU A 208 -8.10 -12.40 -7.15
CA LEU A 208 -7.49 -13.73 -7.15
C LEU A 208 -7.08 -14.17 -8.56
N SER A 209 -7.13 -13.24 -9.54
CA SER A 209 -6.90 -13.57 -10.94
C SER A 209 -5.48 -14.09 -11.20
N ASN A 210 -5.28 -14.81 -12.30
CA ASN A 210 -3.97 -15.29 -12.74
C ASN A 210 -3.26 -16.14 -11.66
N ASN A 211 -3.93 -17.21 -11.23
CA ASN A 211 -3.43 -18.18 -10.27
C ASN A 211 -3.80 -19.61 -10.74
N GLU A 212 -3.63 -20.60 -9.88
CA GLU A 212 -3.97 -22.00 -10.13
C GLU A 212 -5.12 -22.47 -9.21
N PHE A 213 -6.07 -21.58 -8.88
CA PHE A 213 -7.21 -21.94 -8.05
C PHE A 213 -8.12 -22.95 -8.76
N THR A 214 -8.51 -24.01 -8.05
CA THR A 214 -9.32 -25.13 -8.57
C THR A 214 -10.69 -25.21 -7.92
N GLY A 215 -11.61 -25.99 -8.48
CA GLY A 215 -12.92 -26.26 -7.86
C GLY A 215 -13.94 -25.16 -8.10
N GLU A 216 -15.02 -25.15 -7.32
CA GLU A 216 -16.14 -24.23 -7.50
C GLU A 216 -15.91 -22.87 -6.82
N VAL A 217 -16.55 -21.84 -7.37
CA VAL A 217 -16.63 -20.51 -6.72
C VAL A 217 -17.54 -20.60 -5.50
N PRO A 218 -17.05 -20.34 -4.27
CA PRO A 218 -17.85 -20.51 -3.07
C PRO A 218 -19.05 -19.54 -3.02
N SER A 219 -20.24 -20.08 -2.76
CA SER A 219 -21.45 -19.27 -2.54
C SER A 219 -21.36 -18.33 -1.34
N SER A 220 -20.39 -18.50 -0.45
CA SER A 220 -20.14 -17.56 0.63
C SER A 220 -19.69 -16.18 0.15
N LEU A 221 -19.07 -16.08 -1.03
CA LEU A 221 -18.63 -14.80 -1.60
C LEU A 221 -19.81 -13.89 -1.97
N THR A 222 -20.99 -14.45 -2.27
CA THR A 222 -22.21 -13.66 -2.57
C THR A 222 -22.74 -12.89 -1.36
N ARG A 223 -22.28 -13.23 -0.15
CA ARG A 223 -22.69 -12.61 1.11
C ARG A 223 -21.75 -11.50 1.59
N MET A 224 -20.76 -11.12 0.79
CA MET A 224 -19.83 -10.04 1.14
C MET A 224 -20.50 -8.70 0.90
N ARG A 225 -20.84 -7.98 1.98
CA ARG A 225 -21.71 -6.80 1.94
C ARG A 225 -21.09 -5.59 1.24
N SER A 226 -19.79 -5.39 1.41
CA SER A 226 -19.07 -4.24 0.86
C SER A 226 -18.34 -4.53 -0.45
N LEU A 227 -18.36 -5.79 -0.93
CA LEU A 227 -17.62 -6.19 -2.13
C LEU A 227 -18.21 -5.49 -3.36
N THR A 228 -17.34 -4.89 -4.16
CA THR A 228 -17.71 -4.21 -5.41
C THR A 228 -16.98 -4.78 -6.61
N LEU A 229 -15.80 -5.39 -6.40
CA LEU A 229 -15.00 -6.00 -7.45
C LEU A 229 -14.48 -7.37 -7.02
N LEU A 230 -14.75 -8.38 -7.85
CA LEU A 230 -14.30 -9.75 -7.71
C LEU A 230 -13.64 -10.21 -9.02
N GLU A 231 -12.31 -10.29 -9.02
CA GLU A 231 -11.52 -10.77 -10.15
C GLU A 231 -11.06 -12.20 -9.92
N LEU A 232 -11.57 -13.12 -10.74
CA LEU A 232 -11.30 -14.56 -10.68
C LEU A 232 -10.76 -15.09 -12.02
N SER A 233 -10.43 -14.19 -12.94
CA SER A 233 -9.97 -14.55 -14.29
C SER A 233 -8.69 -15.38 -14.28
N ASN A 234 -8.49 -16.18 -15.32
CA ASN A 234 -7.28 -16.98 -15.54
C ASN A 234 -6.91 -17.87 -14.34
N ASN A 235 -7.82 -18.77 -13.97
CA ASN A 235 -7.62 -19.82 -12.97
C ASN A 235 -8.05 -21.19 -13.55
N LEU A 236 -8.12 -22.21 -12.70
CA LEU A 236 -8.60 -23.55 -13.00
C LEU A 236 -9.97 -23.82 -12.34
N LEU A 237 -10.79 -22.76 -12.21
CA LEU A 237 -12.11 -22.85 -11.59
C LEU A 237 -13.08 -23.61 -12.50
N SER A 238 -14.05 -24.26 -11.87
CA SER A 238 -14.99 -25.15 -12.52
C SER A 238 -16.40 -25.03 -11.93
N GLY A 239 -17.38 -25.63 -12.60
CA GLY A 239 -18.76 -25.69 -12.13
C GLY A 239 -19.56 -24.43 -12.46
N ILE A 240 -20.72 -24.30 -11.82
CA ILE A 240 -21.67 -23.20 -12.05
C ILE A 240 -21.39 -22.09 -11.03
N PRO A 241 -21.01 -20.87 -11.45
CA PRO A 241 -20.82 -19.76 -10.52
C PRO A 241 -22.11 -19.42 -9.75
N PRO A 242 -22.04 -19.07 -8.46
CA PRO A 242 -23.21 -18.65 -7.72
C PRO A 242 -23.72 -17.30 -8.26
N HIS A 243 -25.01 -17.03 -8.07
CA HIS A 243 -25.59 -15.76 -8.49
C HIS A 243 -25.13 -14.61 -7.59
N PHE A 244 -24.28 -13.73 -8.12
CA PHE A 244 -23.81 -12.53 -7.42
C PHE A 244 -24.81 -11.37 -7.55
N PRO A 245 -24.96 -10.52 -6.52
CA PRO A 245 -25.67 -9.26 -6.63
C PRO A 245 -25.14 -8.39 -7.79
N PRO A 246 -26.00 -7.64 -8.52
CA PRO A 246 -25.56 -6.75 -9.61
C PRO A 246 -24.58 -5.64 -9.20
N SER A 247 -24.46 -5.36 -7.90
CA SER A 247 -23.51 -4.39 -7.34
C SER A 247 -22.06 -4.89 -7.33
N ILE A 248 -21.82 -6.17 -7.60
CA ILE A 248 -20.50 -6.78 -7.63
C ILE A 248 -20.10 -6.98 -9.10
N LEU A 249 -19.04 -6.30 -9.53
CA LEU A 249 -18.40 -6.59 -10.80
C LEU A 249 -17.61 -7.89 -10.66
N VAL A 250 -18.03 -8.95 -11.36
CA VAL A 250 -17.40 -10.27 -11.32
C VAL A 250 -16.79 -10.60 -12.68
N THR A 251 -15.51 -10.95 -12.70
CA THR A 251 -14.82 -11.40 -13.92
C THR A 251 -14.35 -12.85 -13.74
N LEU A 252 -14.72 -13.73 -14.68
CA LEU A 252 -14.45 -15.17 -14.65
C LEU A 252 -13.73 -15.68 -15.91
N THR A 253 -13.33 -14.78 -16.81
CA THR A 253 -12.72 -15.13 -18.10
C THR A 253 -11.46 -16.00 -17.93
N GLY A 254 -11.18 -16.88 -18.87
CA GLY A 254 -9.98 -17.72 -18.83
C GLY A 254 -10.06 -18.95 -17.91
N ASN A 255 -11.16 -19.16 -17.19
CA ASN A 255 -11.46 -20.44 -16.53
C ASN A 255 -12.19 -21.37 -17.50
N LYS A 256 -11.54 -22.45 -17.93
CA LYS A 256 -12.06 -23.30 -19.02
C LYS A 256 -13.29 -24.13 -18.65
N ASP A 257 -13.42 -24.50 -17.37
CA ASP A 257 -14.43 -25.45 -16.91
C ASP A 257 -15.59 -24.76 -16.17
N ILE A 258 -15.69 -23.43 -16.28
CA ILE A 258 -16.86 -22.68 -15.81
C ILE A 258 -18.00 -22.88 -16.80
N LEU A 259 -19.10 -23.43 -16.28
CA LEU A 259 -20.34 -23.60 -17.02
C LEU A 259 -21.18 -22.33 -16.83
N LEU A 260 -21.36 -21.57 -17.91
CA LEU A 260 -22.38 -20.52 -17.95
C LEU A 260 -23.74 -21.22 -18.03
N ASP A 261 -24.70 -20.81 -17.21
CA ASP A 261 -26.04 -21.41 -17.18
C ASP A 261 -26.78 -21.11 -18.50
N GLU A 262 -26.63 -21.99 -19.50
CA GLU A 262 -27.28 -21.89 -20.81
C GLU A 262 -28.82 -22.00 -20.74
N ASN A 263 -29.39 -22.32 -19.57
CA ASN A 263 -30.82 -22.62 -19.41
C ASN A 263 -31.65 -21.50 -18.75
N LYS A 264 -31.13 -20.26 -18.65
CA LYS A 264 -31.89 -19.10 -18.16
C LYS A 264 -32.18 -18.00 -19.18
N ASP A 265 -31.66 -18.10 -20.40
CA ASP A 265 -31.94 -17.14 -21.48
C ASP A 265 -32.97 -17.64 -22.52
N ALA A 266 -33.63 -18.77 -22.26
CA ALA A 266 -34.69 -19.29 -23.12
C ALA A 266 -36.07 -18.69 -22.80
N VAL A 267 -36.20 -17.36 -22.79
CA VAL A 267 -37.48 -16.63 -22.95
C VAL A 267 -37.21 -15.26 -23.62
N ASP A 268 -37.05 -15.22 -24.93
CA ASP A 268 -38.10 -14.77 -25.86
C ASP A 268 -37.49 -14.61 -27.27
N VAL A 269 -38.05 -15.36 -28.20
CA VAL A 269 -37.74 -15.25 -29.63
C VAL A 269 -38.57 -14.09 -30.14
N ASN A 270 -37.93 -12.95 -30.40
CA ASN A 270 -38.33 -12.11 -31.53
C ASN A 270 -37.09 -11.49 -32.18
N GLN A 271 -36.84 -11.98 -33.39
CA GLN A 271 -36.02 -11.34 -34.40
C GLN A 271 -36.51 -9.90 -34.60
N ASP A 272 -35.65 -8.92 -34.34
CA ASP A 272 -35.34 -7.82 -35.24
C ASP A 272 -34.60 -6.72 -34.47
N THR A 273 -33.28 -6.64 -34.67
CA THR A 273 -32.60 -5.38 -35.05
C THR A 273 -31.12 -5.67 -35.31
N VAL A 274 -30.76 -5.60 -36.59
CA VAL A 274 -29.41 -5.66 -37.11
C VAL A 274 -28.67 -4.33 -36.83
N ALA A 275 -27.36 -4.45 -36.57
CA ALA A 275 -26.28 -3.44 -36.57
C ALA A 275 -26.01 -2.75 -35.20
N ARG A 276 -24.86 -2.95 -34.53
CA ARG A 276 -23.48 -2.61 -34.94
C ARG A 276 -22.44 -3.14 -33.93
N PRO A 277 -21.18 -3.38 -34.33
CA PRO A 277 -20.12 -3.85 -33.43
C PRO A 277 -19.46 -2.67 -32.71
N LEU A 278 -19.29 -2.77 -31.38
CA LEU A 278 -18.30 -1.96 -30.67
C LEU A 278 -17.29 -2.90 -30.02
N ALA A 279 -16.20 -3.12 -30.74
CA ALA A 279 -14.95 -3.58 -30.17
C ALA A 279 -14.45 -2.50 -29.19
N ILE A 280 -14.69 -2.70 -27.89
CA ILE A 280 -13.96 -1.97 -26.87
C ILE A 280 -12.74 -2.82 -26.54
N SER A 281 -11.66 -2.52 -27.26
CA SER A 281 -10.30 -2.90 -26.89
C SER A 281 -10.00 -2.28 -25.52
N VAL A 282 -10.16 -3.05 -24.44
CA VAL A 282 -9.66 -2.64 -23.12
C VAL A 282 -8.15 -2.83 -23.15
N MET A 283 -7.48 -1.77 -23.58
CA MET A 283 -6.03 -1.63 -23.53
C MET A 283 -5.65 -1.52 -22.06
N VAL A 284 -4.84 -2.47 -21.61
CA VAL A 284 -4.16 -2.48 -20.32
C VAL A 284 -3.50 -1.12 -20.09
N THR A 285 -4.04 -0.30 -19.18
CA THR A 285 -3.31 0.82 -18.60
C THR A 285 -2.72 0.40 -17.26
N SER A 286 -1.68 -0.42 -17.35
CA SER A 286 -0.57 -0.30 -16.40
C SER A 286 -0.09 1.15 -16.45
N PHE A 287 0.28 1.71 -15.29
CA PHE A 287 1.07 2.94 -15.10
C PHE A 287 0.45 4.33 -14.83
N VAL A 288 -0.88 4.54 -14.66
CA VAL A 288 -1.38 5.91 -14.32
C VAL A 288 -2.24 5.99 -13.05
N GLY A 289 -2.71 4.87 -12.50
CA GLY A 289 -3.57 4.86 -11.31
C GLY A 289 -2.90 5.39 -10.02
N GLY A 290 -1.58 5.25 -9.88
CA GLY A 290 -0.84 5.70 -8.70
C GLY A 290 -0.57 7.22 -8.66
N PHE A 291 -0.55 7.88 -9.82
CA PHE A 291 -0.19 9.30 -9.94
C PHE A 291 -1.38 10.23 -9.65
N LEU A 292 -2.61 9.78 -9.92
CA LEU A 292 -3.81 10.59 -9.68
C LEU A 292 -4.27 10.56 -8.22
N VAL A 293 -4.03 9.46 -7.50
CA VAL A 293 -4.33 9.36 -6.07
C VAL A 293 -3.34 10.19 -5.23
N SER A 294 -2.07 10.26 -5.65
CA SER A 294 -1.06 11.11 -5.01
C SER A 294 -1.28 12.61 -5.26
N ILE A 295 -1.73 13.02 -6.45
CA ILE A 295 -2.14 14.42 -6.71
C ILE A 295 -3.40 14.78 -5.91
N ALA A 296 -4.35 13.86 -5.75
CA ALA A 296 -5.54 14.11 -4.94
C ALA A 296 -5.19 14.33 -3.46
N LEU A 297 -4.26 13.56 -2.91
CA LEU A 297 -3.77 13.73 -1.54
C LEU A 297 -2.91 15.00 -1.37
N ALA A 298 -2.08 15.35 -2.35
CA ALA A 298 -1.32 16.60 -2.36
C ALA A 298 -2.23 17.84 -2.49
N GLY A 299 -3.29 17.76 -3.30
CA GLY A 299 -4.30 18.82 -3.46
C GLY A 299 -5.13 19.05 -2.19
N ILE A 300 -5.42 17.97 -1.45
CA ILE A 300 -6.06 18.04 -0.13
C ILE A 300 -5.09 18.64 0.90
N TYR A 301 -3.81 18.25 0.87
CA TYR A 301 -2.78 18.82 1.76
C TYR A 301 -2.58 20.33 1.55
N VAL A 302 -2.49 20.80 0.31
CA VAL A 302 -2.38 22.24 -0.02
C VAL A 302 -3.66 23.01 0.36
N ARG A 303 -4.85 22.39 0.27
CA ARG A 303 -6.09 23.02 0.73
C ARG A 303 -6.24 23.06 2.25
N CYS A 304 -5.75 22.04 2.95
CA CYS A 304 -5.82 21.95 4.41
C CYS A 304 -4.74 22.78 5.11
N PHE A 305 -3.58 23.01 4.47
CA PHE A 305 -2.43 23.66 5.11
C PHE A 305 -1.86 24.87 4.35
N GLY A 306 -2.29 25.16 3.12
CA GLY A 306 -1.64 26.13 2.23
C GLY A 306 -2.23 27.55 2.15
N ASN A 307 -3.32 27.88 2.86
CA ASN A 307 -3.92 29.21 2.80
C ASN A 307 -3.56 30.11 3.98
N GLY A 308 -2.26 30.41 4.13
CA GLY A 308 -1.80 31.66 4.74
C GLY A 308 -1.60 32.70 3.64
N LYS A 309 -2.62 33.51 3.34
CA LYS A 309 -2.53 34.58 2.33
C LYS A 309 -1.47 35.61 2.71
N TYR A 310 -0.47 35.77 1.84
CA TYR A 310 0.31 37.00 1.73
C TYR A 310 -0.53 38.05 1.00
N GLU A 311 -1.02 39.06 1.71
CA GLU A 311 -1.35 40.36 1.12
C GLU A 311 -0.26 41.36 1.51
N SER A 312 0.37 41.96 0.52
CA SER A 312 1.30 43.07 0.70
C SER A 312 0.53 44.36 0.93
N SER A 313 0.81 45.07 2.03
CA SER A 313 0.74 46.53 2.04
C SER A 313 1.73 47.08 3.08
N ALA A 314 2.52 48.04 2.64
CA ALA A 314 3.54 48.71 3.42
C ALA A 314 2.94 49.77 4.36
N ALA A 315 3.34 49.79 5.64
CA ALA A 315 3.50 51.01 6.45
C ALA A 315 4.07 50.72 7.86
N SER A 316 5.27 51.28 8.12
CA SER A 316 5.82 51.88 9.36
C SER A 316 5.49 51.37 10.78
N ARG A 317 6.59 51.10 11.54
CA ARG A 317 6.87 51.33 13.00
C ARG A 317 5.78 50.90 14.01
N THR A 318 6.01 50.01 15.00
CA THR A 318 6.85 50.19 16.22
C THR A 318 6.99 48.87 17.01
N ARG A 319 8.02 48.78 17.87
CA ARG A 319 8.37 47.70 18.83
C ARG A 319 7.28 47.39 19.89
N ALA A 320 7.07 46.10 20.24
CA ALA A 320 7.14 45.43 21.58
C ALA A 320 6.32 44.09 21.62
N PRO A 321 6.45 43.23 22.66
CA PRO A 321 7.21 41.97 22.67
C PRO A 321 6.38 40.67 22.46
N LEU A 322 7.06 39.60 22.03
CA LEU A 322 6.52 38.24 21.84
C LEU A 322 6.13 37.55 23.17
N GLN A 323 4.89 37.04 23.22
CA GLN A 323 4.45 36.02 24.18
C GLN A 323 3.88 34.79 23.45
N SER A 324 4.59 33.66 23.61
CA SER A 324 4.12 32.25 23.62
C SER A 324 3.07 31.78 22.60
N GLU A 325 3.53 31.35 21.40
CA GLU A 325 2.78 30.50 20.46
C GLU A 325 2.53 29.02 20.87
N PRO A 326 3.32 28.35 21.75
CA PRO A 326 3.12 26.90 22.01
C PRO A 326 1.82 26.54 22.75
N LEU A 327 1.18 27.50 23.42
CA LEU A 327 0.00 27.25 24.25
C LEU A 327 -1.31 27.19 23.43
N VAL A 328 -1.36 27.89 22.29
CA VAL A 328 -2.55 27.95 21.43
C VAL A 328 -2.70 26.64 20.64
N GLU A 329 -1.58 26.09 20.17
CA GLU A 329 -1.56 24.83 19.40
C GLU A 329 -1.95 23.62 20.27
N LEU A 330 -1.49 23.60 21.53
CA LEU A 330 -1.83 22.56 22.49
C LEU A 330 -3.29 22.63 22.94
N GLN A 331 -3.89 23.83 22.97
CA GLN A 331 -5.32 24.01 23.22
C GLN A 331 -6.17 23.55 22.02
N ASN A 332 -5.71 23.77 20.79
CA ASN A 332 -6.38 23.30 19.58
C ASN A 332 -6.36 21.78 19.46
N LEU A 333 -5.24 21.12 19.75
CA LEU A 333 -5.14 19.65 19.77
C LEU A 333 -6.06 19.01 20.83
N ARG A 334 -6.16 19.62 22.01
CA ARG A 334 -7.11 19.17 23.07
C ARG A 334 -8.57 19.39 22.70
N ARG A 335 -8.87 20.31 21.78
CA ARG A 335 -10.22 20.56 21.27
C ARG A 335 -10.60 19.55 20.19
N ILE A 336 -9.66 19.23 19.28
CA ILE A 336 -9.84 18.21 18.24
C ILE A 336 -10.03 16.82 18.86
N ARG A 337 -9.22 16.46 19.87
CA ARG A 337 -9.36 15.19 20.62
C ARG A 337 -10.78 15.03 21.20
N ARG A 338 -11.30 16.08 21.84
CA ARG A 338 -12.65 16.07 22.44
C ARG A 338 -13.78 15.95 21.40
N GLN A 339 -13.59 16.51 20.20
CA GLN A 339 -14.56 16.37 19.11
C GLN A 339 -14.53 14.95 18.52
N LEU A 340 -13.35 14.33 18.44
CA LEU A 340 -13.20 12.95 17.98
C LEU A 340 -13.83 11.95 18.96
N ASP A 341 -13.57 12.12 20.27
CA ASP A 341 -14.16 11.28 21.31
C ASP A 341 -15.70 11.39 21.35
N ALA A 342 -16.23 12.60 21.12
CA ALA A 342 -17.68 12.84 21.03
C ALA A 342 -18.32 12.26 19.76
N ALA A 343 -17.58 12.20 18.65
CA ALA A 343 -18.04 11.56 17.42
C ALA A 343 -18.06 10.03 17.56
N VAL A 344 -17.04 9.45 18.20
CA VAL A 344 -16.98 8.01 18.47
C VAL A 344 -18.12 7.56 19.40
N ALA A 345 -18.45 8.35 20.43
CA ALA A 345 -19.58 8.05 21.32
C ALA A 345 -20.97 8.20 20.67
N LYS A 346 -21.07 8.85 19.50
CA LYS A 346 -22.34 9.08 18.79
C LYS A 346 -22.61 8.03 17.70
N TYR A 347 -21.58 7.31 17.27
CA TYR A 347 -21.65 6.38 16.14
C TYR A 347 -21.07 4.97 16.43
N GLY A 348 -20.67 4.70 17.67
CA GLY A 348 -20.36 3.36 18.19
C GLY A 348 -21.44 2.88 19.15
#